data_AF-E8R8S7-F1
#
_entry.id   AF-E8R8S7-F1
#
_cell.length_a   1.000
_cell.length_b   1.000
_cell.length_c   1.000
_cell.angle_alpha   90.00
_cell.angle_beta   90.00
_cell.angle_gamma   90.00
#
_symmetry.space_group_name_H-M   'P 1'
#
loop_
_entity.id
_entity.type
_entity.pdbx_description
1 polymer ?
#
loop_
_entity_poly.entity_id
_entity_poly.type
_entity_poly.pdbx_seq_one_letter_code
_entity_poly.pdbx_strand_id
1 'polypeptide(L)'
;MSGQPTQDATGGHDELSQFVSSLVFEREGYVLHVLPGFFTVAAVLVLLYNVNMVLKVLDASGVYSSFTIFLLAYLISSTVSTYRLLRIVKKHLYESSVATYYFTRGRDLRGALLYTRNAVTSSMLPSPVTGALVAFFTGAYPVLLVFVEKALRNHVVEEESVLLGGSRSKRYTVVEVVLDLALVVASLGLYTSYMAYRVVKDYNRHVSTIHGSHPNPPVPSTPPGLGSDESVSRVVGAMLITVGLLWLSSYMGVPYSFASNISLGLAWFALNKALEARRYPLVLAVNIALVYALIATGLVAGVAGYPVYAELLGAQARNIGETLASMELPMLTMTIFLNNLAVSAASIVPFGSVILSSGVCNAGLVIGVVVYGLPLEEALRIISVLTYPYAIVEMLAYAVLASSVTRIHEARRYLAVVSAGILLLLLAAYLEASTIKTI
;
A
#
# COMPACT_ATOMS: atom_id res chain seq x y z
N MET A 1 43.27 -45.96 41.08
CA MET A 1 43.47 -46.24 39.64
C MET A 1 42.44 -45.44 38.87
N SER A 2 42.93 -44.37 38.23
CA SER A 2 42.17 -43.44 37.40
C SER A 2 41.82 -44.11 36.07
N GLY A 3 40.54 -44.42 35.87
CA GLY A 3 40.02 -44.72 34.54
C GLY A 3 39.77 -43.41 33.81
N GLN A 4 40.63 -43.06 32.87
CA GLN A 4 40.31 -42.06 31.84
C GLN A 4 39.08 -42.58 31.06
N PRO A 5 38.02 -41.77 30.88
CA PRO A 5 37.06 -42.04 29.83
C PRO A 5 37.79 -41.81 28.51
N THR A 6 37.89 -42.87 27.72
CA THR A 6 38.25 -42.86 26.31
C THR A 6 37.49 -41.76 25.58
N GLN A 7 38.21 -40.69 25.26
CA GLN A 7 37.96 -39.92 24.05
C GLN A 7 38.12 -40.90 22.89
N ASP A 8 37.02 -41.24 22.22
CA ASP A 8 36.95 -41.49 20.78
C ASP A 8 35.56 -42.03 20.40
N ALA A 9 34.69 -41.11 19.96
CA ALA A 9 33.65 -41.33 18.94
C ALA A 9 32.90 -40.01 18.65
N THR A 10 33.61 -38.92 18.36
CA THR A 10 33.01 -37.66 17.87
C THR A 10 33.68 -37.24 16.56
N GLY A 11 33.70 -38.15 15.59
CA GLY A 11 34.07 -37.86 14.19
C GLY A 11 32.90 -37.38 13.32
N GLY A 12 31.69 -37.31 13.88
CA GLY A 12 30.46 -36.84 13.23
C GLY A 12 30.02 -35.48 13.72
N HIS A 13 30.93 -34.50 13.76
CA HIS A 13 30.57 -33.07 13.72
C HIS A 13 30.22 -32.70 12.26
N ASP A 14 29.34 -33.45 11.59
CA ASP A 14 27.87 -33.34 11.52
C ASP A 14 27.50 -32.54 10.26
N GLU A 15 27.44 -33.21 9.11
CA GLU A 15 27.12 -32.62 7.79
C GLU A 15 25.85 -31.75 7.84
N LEU A 16 24.89 -32.13 8.69
CA LEU A 16 23.69 -31.35 8.95
C LEU A 16 23.99 -30.01 9.63
N SER A 17 24.93 -29.96 10.58
CA SER A 17 25.37 -28.71 11.21
C SER A 17 26.06 -27.80 10.20
N GLN A 18 26.89 -28.35 9.31
CA GLN A 18 27.53 -27.57 8.24
C GLN A 18 26.48 -27.02 7.27
N PHE A 19 25.54 -27.88 6.83
CA PHE A 19 24.43 -27.48 5.96
C PHE A 19 23.61 -26.36 6.61
N VAL A 20 23.13 -26.55 7.84
CA VAL A 20 22.35 -25.53 8.55
C VAL A 20 23.13 -24.24 8.69
N SER A 21 24.41 -24.28 9.07
CA SER A 21 25.23 -23.08 9.21
C SER A 21 25.42 -22.28 7.90
N SER A 22 25.27 -22.94 6.74
CA SER A 22 25.38 -22.31 5.42
C SER A 22 24.06 -21.71 4.90
N LEU A 23 22.93 -21.96 5.57
CA LEU A 23 21.64 -21.40 5.19
C LEU A 23 21.61 -19.88 5.41
N VAL A 24 21.12 -19.16 4.40
CA VAL A 24 20.95 -17.70 4.43
C VAL A 24 19.48 -17.37 4.24
N PHE A 25 18.87 -16.81 5.28
CA PHE A 25 17.47 -16.38 5.27
C PHE A 25 17.38 -14.92 4.84
N GLU A 26 17.02 -14.70 3.57
CA GLU A 26 16.94 -13.36 2.98
C GLU A 26 15.53 -12.77 3.09
N ARG A 27 15.48 -11.44 3.26
CA ARG A 27 14.26 -10.65 3.19
C ARG A 27 13.94 -10.28 1.75
N GLU A 28 12.67 -10.05 1.48
CA GLU A 28 12.15 -9.71 0.16
C GLU A 28 11.67 -8.26 0.07
N GLY A 29 11.90 -7.61 -1.08
CA GLY A 29 11.46 -6.23 -1.34
C GLY A 29 9.99 -6.13 -1.74
N TYR A 30 9.29 -5.08 -1.32
CA TYR A 30 7.83 -4.95 -1.53
C TYR A 30 7.42 -4.50 -2.94
N VAL A 31 8.25 -3.68 -3.59
CA VAL A 31 7.86 -2.86 -4.76
C VAL A 31 7.31 -3.71 -5.91
N LEU A 32 8.02 -4.78 -6.28
CA LEU A 32 7.64 -5.64 -7.39
C LEU A 32 6.25 -6.27 -7.21
N HIS A 33 5.88 -6.59 -5.97
CA HIS A 33 4.68 -7.35 -5.66
C HIS A 33 3.41 -6.49 -5.63
N VAL A 34 3.55 -5.17 -5.41
CA VAL A 34 2.39 -4.25 -5.37
C VAL A 34 1.97 -3.73 -6.75
N LEU A 35 2.88 -3.76 -7.73
CA LEU A 35 2.64 -3.27 -9.11
C LEU A 35 1.43 -3.89 -9.82
N PRO A 36 1.17 -5.21 -9.73
CA PRO A 36 0.05 -5.81 -10.45
C PRO A 36 -1.29 -5.16 -10.13
N GLY A 37 -1.58 -4.85 -8.86
CA GLY A 37 -2.86 -4.23 -8.49
C GLY A 37 -3.07 -2.84 -9.12
N PHE A 38 -2.01 -2.04 -9.28
CA PHE A 38 -2.09 -0.75 -9.99
C PHE A 38 -2.44 -0.93 -11.47
N PHE A 39 -1.84 -1.91 -12.14
CA PHE A 39 -2.14 -2.19 -13.54
C PHE A 39 -3.53 -2.79 -13.74
N THR A 40 -4.01 -3.62 -12.81
CA THR A 40 -5.39 -4.14 -12.85
C THR A 40 -6.41 -3.01 -12.80
N VAL A 41 -6.23 -2.08 -11.87
CA VAL A 41 -7.11 -0.90 -11.75
C VAL A 41 -7.10 -0.09 -13.03
N ALA A 42 -5.92 0.23 -13.57
CA ALA A 42 -5.82 1.00 -14.81
C ALA A 42 -6.52 0.28 -15.97
N ALA A 43 -6.33 -1.04 -16.11
CA ALA A 43 -7.02 -1.83 -17.12
C ALA A 43 -8.55 -1.82 -16.95
N VAL A 44 -9.06 -1.99 -15.72
CA VAL A 44 -10.50 -1.95 -15.44
C VAL A 44 -11.09 -0.58 -15.77
N LEU A 45 -10.42 0.51 -15.41
CA LEU A 45 -10.88 1.87 -15.73
C LEU A 45 -10.93 2.13 -17.23
N VAL A 46 -9.93 1.69 -18.00
CA VAL A 46 -9.94 1.80 -19.48
C VAL A 46 -11.01 0.90 -20.09
N LEU A 47 -11.22 -0.32 -19.57
CA LEU A 47 -12.28 -1.21 -20.02
C LEU A 47 -13.66 -0.61 -19.81
N LEU A 48 -13.90 -0.05 -18.62
CA LEU A 48 -15.13 0.66 -18.33
C LEU A 48 -15.30 1.76 -19.37
N TYR A 49 -14.31 2.66 -19.52
CA TYR A 49 -14.32 3.72 -20.55
C TYR A 49 -14.72 3.23 -21.95
N ASN A 50 -14.18 2.10 -22.40
CA ASN A 50 -14.53 1.48 -23.68
C ASN A 50 -16.00 1.10 -23.81
N VAL A 51 -16.59 0.50 -22.76
CA VAL A 51 -17.99 0.06 -22.79
C VAL A 51 -18.94 1.24 -23.01
N ASN A 52 -18.72 2.38 -22.35
CA ASN A 52 -19.57 3.56 -22.55
C ASN A 52 -19.35 4.26 -23.90
N MET A 53 -18.13 4.26 -24.44
CA MET A 53 -17.85 4.81 -25.78
C MET A 53 -18.56 4.00 -26.88
N VAL A 54 -18.54 2.67 -26.78
CA VAL A 54 -19.26 1.77 -27.69
C VAL A 54 -20.77 1.96 -27.56
N LEU A 55 -21.30 2.10 -26.34
CA LEU A 55 -22.71 2.42 -26.10
C LEU A 55 -23.11 3.81 -26.66
N LYS A 56 -22.16 4.73 -26.83
CA LYS A 56 -22.35 6.07 -27.41
C LYS A 56 -22.06 6.16 -28.91
N VAL A 57 -21.82 5.04 -29.60
CA VAL A 57 -21.59 4.94 -31.07
C VAL A 57 -20.44 5.86 -31.54
N LEU A 58 -19.33 5.89 -30.79
CA LEU A 58 -18.10 6.57 -31.20
C LEU A 58 -17.00 5.55 -31.57
N ASP A 59 -16.12 5.93 -32.51
CA ASP A 59 -15.05 5.08 -33.05
C ASP A 59 -14.13 4.53 -31.94
N ALA A 60 -14.01 3.22 -31.88
CA ALA A 60 -13.45 2.48 -30.74
C ALA A 60 -11.99 2.05 -30.93
N SER A 61 -11.39 2.31 -32.10
CA SER A 61 -10.10 1.73 -32.51
C SER A 61 -8.88 2.16 -31.66
N GLY A 62 -8.81 3.43 -31.24
CA GLY A 62 -7.69 3.94 -30.44
C GLY A 62 -7.66 3.42 -28.99
N VAL A 63 -8.81 3.00 -28.46
CA VAL A 63 -9.01 2.83 -27.01
C VAL A 63 -8.84 1.37 -26.53
N TYR A 64 -9.02 0.40 -27.44
CA TYR A 64 -8.63 -0.99 -27.19
C TYR A 64 -7.10 -1.16 -27.02
N SER A 65 -6.30 -0.23 -27.59
CA SER A 65 -4.84 -0.26 -27.48
C SER A 65 -4.37 -0.04 -26.03
N SER A 66 -4.92 0.95 -25.33
CA SER A 66 -4.55 1.27 -23.94
C SER A 66 -4.97 0.19 -22.95
N PHE A 67 -6.15 -0.41 -23.12
CA PHE A 67 -6.59 -1.54 -22.30
C PHE A 67 -5.62 -2.71 -22.42
N THR A 68 -5.23 -3.04 -23.66
CA THR A 68 -4.30 -4.13 -23.95
C THR A 68 -2.94 -3.90 -23.31
N ILE A 69 -2.44 -2.66 -23.31
CA ILE A 69 -1.17 -2.29 -22.65
C ILE A 69 -1.24 -2.53 -21.14
N PHE A 70 -2.27 -2.03 -20.45
CA PHE A 70 -2.40 -2.20 -19.00
C PHE A 70 -2.68 -3.65 -18.61
N LEU A 71 -3.47 -4.37 -19.40
CA LEU A 71 -3.69 -5.80 -19.21
C LEU A 71 -2.37 -6.57 -19.35
N LEU A 72 -1.58 -6.31 -20.39
CA LEU A 72 -0.29 -6.97 -20.58
C LEU A 72 0.70 -6.61 -19.47
N ALA A 73 0.73 -5.34 -19.03
CA ALA A 73 1.54 -4.91 -17.89
C ALA A 73 1.13 -5.64 -16.59
N TYR A 74 -0.18 -5.82 -16.36
CA TYR A 74 -0.70 -6.63 -15.27
C TYR A 74 -0.25 -8.09 -15.37
N LEU A 75 -0.41 -8.73 -16.53
CA LEU A 75 -0.05 -10.12 -16.74
C LEU A 75 1.46 -10.34 -16.56
N ILE A 76 2.32 -9.49 -17.13
CA ILE A 76 3.77 -9.58 -16.99
C ILE A 76 4.20 -9.35 -15.53
N SER A 77 3.75 -8.26 -14.90
CA SER A 77 4.14 -7.94 -13.52
C SER A 77 3.65 -9.00 -12.53
N SER A 78 2.43 -9.51 -12.69
CA SER A 78 1.89 -10.59 -11.86
C SER A 78 2.65 -11.90 -12.05
N THR A 79 3.08 -12.22 -13.28
CA THR A 79 3.88 -13.39 -13.61
C THR A 79 5.24 -13.35 -12.90
N VAL A 80 5.96 -12.22 -13.04
CA VAL A 80 7.27 -12.03 -12.41
C VAL A 80 7.15 -12.05 -10.88
N SER A 81 6.16 -11.34 -10.34
CA SER A 81 5.88 -11.33 -8.90
C SER A 81 5.58 -12.73 -8.36
N THR A 82 4.69 -13.47 -9.02
CA THR A 82 4.30 -14.83 -8.64
C THR A 82 5.48 -15.78 -8.65
N TYR A 83 6.26 -15.77 -9.73
CA TYR A 83 7.45 -16.62 -9.86
C TYR A 83 8.41 -16.40 -8.69
N ARG A 84 8.72 -15.13 -8.42
CA ARG A 84 9.68 -14.75 -7.38
C ARG A 84 9.17 -15.11 -5.99
N LEU A 85 7.90 -14.80 -5.70
CA LEU A 85 7.28 -15.09 -4.41
C LEU A 85 7.21 -16.59 -4.13
N LEU A 86 6.74 -17.40 -5.09
CA LEU A 86 6.70 -18.86 -4.94
C LEU A 86 8.10 -19.47 -4.79
N ARG A 87 9.09 -18.97 -5.54
CA ARG A 87 10.48 -19.44 -5.44
C ARG A 87 11.03 -19.20 -4.05
N ILE A 88 10.87 -17.99 -3.51
CA ILE A 88 11.37 -17.60 -2.20
C ILE A 88 10.65 -18.38 -1.10
N VAL A 89 9.32 -18.40 -1.12
CA VAL A 89 8.54 -19.08 -0.08
C VAL A 89 8.80 -20.58 -0.08
N LYS A 90 8.86 -21.24 -1.24
CA LYS A 90 9.17 -22.68 -1.30
C LYS A 90 10.57 -23.02 -0.79
N LYS A 91 11.56 -22.22 -1.17
CA LYS A 91 12.94 -22.36 -0.68
C LYS A 91 12.96 -22.19 0.84
N HIS A 92 12.35 -21.12 1.35
CA HIS A 92 12.27 -20.83 2.78
C HIS A 92 11.58 -21.95 3.55
N LEU A 93 10.40 -22.41 3.12
CA LEU A 93 9.67 -23.49 3.79
C LEU A 93 10.53 -24.76 3.97
N TYR A 94 11.37 -25.07 2.98
CA TYR A 94 12.29 -26.20 3.06
C TYR A 94 13.44 -25.93 4.03
N GLU A 95 14.19 -24.85 3.81
CA GLU A 95 15.39 -24.50 4.60
C GLU A 95 15.05 -24.28 6.07
N SER A 96 13.95 -23.58 6.33
CA SER A 96 13.43 -23.30 7.66
C SER A 96 13.05 -24.59 8.40
N SER A 97 12.42 -25.54 7.70
CA SER A 97 12.08 -26.84 8.29
C SER A 97 13.31 -27.66 8.66
N VAL A 98 14.36 -27.62 7.84
CA VAL A 98 15.64 -28.28 8.14
C VAL A 98 16.30 -27.63 9.36
N ALA A 99 16.34 -26.30 9.42
CA ALA A 99 16.87 -25.56 10.56
C ALA A 99 16.09 -25.86 11.85
N THR A 100 14.75 -25.87 11.79
CA THR A 100 13.88 -26.19 12.93
C THR A 100 14.06 -27.64 13.40
N TYR A 101 14.20 -28.60 12.47
CA TYR A 101 14.51 -29.99 12.81
C TYR A 101 15.87 -30.12 13.52
N TYR A 102 16.88 -29.41 13.02
CA TYR A 102 18.21 -29.36 13.64
C TYR A 102 18.18 -28.76 15.05
N PHE A 103 17.48 -27.63 15.25
CA PHE A 103 17.37 -26.99 16.57
C PHE A 103 16.61 -27.84 17.59
N THR A 104 15.65 -28.64 17.14
CA THR A 104 14.93 -29.62 18.00
C THR A 104 15.69 -30.94 18.17
N ARG A 105 16.84 -31.09 17.51
CA ARG A 105 17.71 -32.29 17.48
C ARG A 105 16.98 -33.60 17.16
N GLY A 106 15.82 -33.54 16.48
CA GLY A 106 14.96 -34.70 16.25
C GLY A 106 14.51 -35.42 17.54
N ARG A 107 14.67 -34.82 18.73
CA ARG A 107 14.39 -35.47 20.03
C ARG A 107 12.91 -35.52 20.37
N ASP A 108 12.09 -34.73 19.69
CA ASP A 108 10.64 -34.69 19.86
C ASP A 108 9.97 -35.04 18.53
N LEU A 109 9.00 -35.98 18.57
CA LEU A 109 8.16 -36.38 17.43
C LEU A 109 7.55 -35.14 16.75
N ARG A 110 7.31 -34.06 17.51
CA ARG A 110 6.81 -32.78 17.00
C ARG A 110 7.72 -32.13 15.97
N GLY A 111 9.05 -32.19 16.12
CA GLY A 111 10.00 -31.62 15.16
C GLY A 111 9.99 -32.35 13.82
N ALA A 112 9.94 -33.69 13.86
CA ALA A 112 9.84 -34.53 12.66
C ALA A 112 8.48 -34.38 11.94
N LEU A 113 7.38 -34.28 12.71
CA LEU A 113 6.05 -34.00 12.19
C LEU A 113 5.95 -32.62 11.52
N LEU A 114 6.64 -31.61 12.07
CA LEU A 114 6.70 -30.27 11.49
C LEU A 114 7.46 -30.27 10.16
N TYR A 115 8.60 -30.97 10.08
CA TYR A 115 9.32 -31.16 8.81
C TYR A 115 8.42 -31.81 7.74
N THR A 116 7.71 -32.89 8.08
CA THR A 116 6.80 -33.57 7.14
C THR A 116 5.61 -32.70 6.75
N ARG A 117 4.99 -31.97 7.69
CA ARG A 117 3.88 -31.05 7.39
C ARG A 117 4.29 -29.88 6.52
N ASN A 118 5.47 -29.30 6.75
CA ASN A 118 6.00 -28.24 5.91
C ASN A 118 6.38 -28.75 4.52
N ALA A 119 6.90 -29.97 4.41
CA ALA A 119 7.13 -30.61 3.11
C ALA A 119 5.81 -30.81 2.34
N VAL A 120 4.74 -31.26 3.01
CA VAL A 120 3.40 -31.36 2.43
C VAL A 120 2.82 -30.00 2.07
N THR A 121 3.02 -28.99 2.90
CA THR A 121 2.53 -27.62 2.63
C THR A 121 3.26 -27.01 1.43
N SER A 122 4.57 -27.23 1.31
CA SER A 122 5.37 -26.82 0.16
C SER A 122 4.95 -27.55 -1.12
N SER A 123 4.60 -28.84 -1.04
CA SER A 123 4.12 -29.60 -2.20
C SER A 123 2.73 -29.20 -2.66
N MET A 124 1.88 -28.66 -1.78
CA MET A 124 0.56 -28.09 -2.12
C MET A 124 0.64 -26.72 -2.81
N LEU A 125 1.76 -25.99 -2.70
CA LEU A 125 1.98 -24.77 -3.47
C LEU A 125 2.36 -25.12 -4.92
N PRO A 126 1.89 -24.37 -5.93
CA PRO A 126 2.33 -24.57 -7.31
C PRO A 126 3.84 -24.37 -7.44
N SER A 127 4.49 -25.04 -8.41
CA SER A 127 5.90 -24.72 -8.72
C SER A 127 6.01 -23.25 -9.16
N PRO A 128 7.17 -22.58 -8.98
CA PRO A 128 7.33 -21.19 -9.42
C PRO A 128 6.95 -20.98 -10.89
N VAL A 129 7.32 -21.94 -11.75
CA VAL A 129 6.98 -21.93 -13.19
C VAL A 129 5.49 -22.13 -13.40
N THR A 130 4.87 -23.12 -12.73
CA THR A 130 3.43 -23.36 -12.84
C THR A 130 2.63 -22.14 -12.39
N GLY A 131 2.99 -21.54 -11.25
CA GLY A 131 2.34 -20.32 -10.76
C GLY A 131 2.51 -19.15 -11.72
N ALA A 132 3.70 -18.97 -12.28
CA ALA A 132 3.97 -17.94 -13.29
C ALA A 132 3.08 -18.11 -14.54
N LEU A 133 2.98 -19.35 -15.07
CA LEU A 133 2.11 -19.65 -16.21
C LEU A 133 0.64 -19.40 -15.88
N VAL A 134 0.18 -19.83 -14.71
CA VAL A 134 -1.20 -19.56 -14.26
C VAL A 134 -1.45 -18.06 -14.17
N ALA A 135 -0.56 -17.28 -13.56
CA ALA A 135 -0.67 -15.83 -13.48
C ALA A 135 -0.72 -15.18 -14.88
N PHE A 136 0.15 -15.61 -15.80
CA PHE A 136 0.22 -15.07 -17.16
C PHE A 136 -1.04 -15.35 -17.98
N PHE A 137 -1.55 -16.58 -17.95
CA PHE A 137 -2.67 -16.98 -18.81
C PHE A 137 -4.05 -16.68 -18.22
N THR A 138 -4.16 -16.57 -16.89
CA THR A 138 -5.47 -16.41 -16.23
C THR A 138 -5.59 -15.11 -15.43
N GLY A 139 -4.49 -14.42 -15.16
CA GLY A 139 -4.51 -13.27 -14.26
C GLY A 139 -4.86 -13.64 -12.81
N ALA A 140 -4.72 -14.90 -12.39
CA ALA A 140 -5.11 -15.38 -11.05
C ALA A 140 -4.15 -14.96 -9.91
N TYR A 141 -3.48 -13.81 -10.04
CA TYR A 141 -2.54 -13.31 -9.04
C TYR A 141 -3.13 -13.15 -7.63
N PRO A 142 -4.34 -12.59 -7.42
CA PRO A 142 -4.94 -12.49 -6.09
C PRO A 142 -5.15 -13.86 -5.44
N VAL A 143 -5.54 -14.87 -6.23
CA VAL A 143 -5.74 -16.24 -5.76
C VAL A 143 -4.42 -16.88 -5.37
N LEU A 144 -3.37 -16.68 -6.16
CA LEU A 144 -2.02 -17.16 -5.85
C LEU A 144 -1.47 -16.53 -4.57
N LEU A 145 -1.70 -15.22 -4.35
CA LEU A 145 -1.34 -14.55 -3.10
C LEU A 145 -2.02 -15.18 -1.89
N VAL A 146 -3.31 -15.52 -1.99
CA VAL A 146 -4.05 -16.22 -0.92
C VAL A 146 -3.38 -17.55 -0.56
N PHE A 147 -3.03 -18.36 -1.56
CA PHE A 147 -2.38 -19.65 -1.33
C PHE A 147 -1.01 -19.50 -0.66
N VAL A 148 -0.21 -18.54 -1.13
CA VAL A 148 1.10 -18.24 -0.55
C VAL A 148 0.96 -17.75 0.90
N GLU A 149 0.06 -16.80 1.16
CA GLU A 149 -0.17 -16.27 2.51
C GLU A 149 -0.61 -17.36 3.48
N LYS A 150 -1.50 -18.26 3.02
CA LYS A 150 -1.99 -19.37 3.82
C LYS A 150 -0.87 -20.33 4.19
N ALA A 151 -0.05 -20.72 3.21
CA ALA A 151 1.09 -21.61 3.45
C ALA A 151 2.10 -20.97 4.41
N LEU A 152 2.44 -19.70 4.19
CA LEU A 152 3.34 -18.94 5.03
C LEU A 152 2.83 -18.84 6.47
N ARG A 153 1.59 -18.38 6.69
CA ARG A 153 1.05 -18.20 8.05
C ARG A 153 0.93 -19.51 8.81
N ASN A 154 0.55 -20.60 8.14
CA ASN A 154 0.52 -21.92 8.76
C ASN A 154 1.92 -22.35 9.21
N HIS A 155 2.91 -22.20 8.33
CA HIS A 155 4.30 -22.49 8.66
C HIS A 155 4.82 -21.66 9.84
N VAL A 156 4.59 -20.35 9.84
CA VAL A 156 5.01 -19.46 10.94
C VAL A 156 4.39 -19.89 12.27
N VAL A 157 3.09 -20.20 12.29
CA VAL A 157 2.39 -20.65 13.50
C VAL A 157 2.98 -21.95 14.04
N GLU A 158 3.30 -22.89 13.15
CA GLU A 158 3.89 -24.17 13.53
C GLU A 158 5.31 -23.98 14.09
N GLU A 159 6.16 -23.20 13.44
CA GLU A 159 7.52 -22.95 13.94
C GLU A 159 7.56 -22.16 15.25
N GLU A 160 6.73 -21.12 15.39
CA GLU A 160 6.59 -20.38 16.65
C GLU A 160 6.16 -21.31 17.79
N SER A 161 5.24 -22.26 17.53
CA SER A 161 4.78 -23.21 18.54
C SER A 161 5.89 -24.14 19.03
N VAL A 162 6.84 -24.49 18.17
CA VAL A 162 7.94 -25.40 18.48
C VAL A 162 9.14 -24.66 19.07
N LEU A 163 9.53 -23.53 18.48
CA LEU A 163 10.74 -22.80 18.86
C LEU A 163 10.52 -21.79 19.99
N LEU A 164 9.30 -21.25 20.13
CA LEU A 164 8.97 -20.23 21.13
C LEU A 164 8.00 -20.72 22.21
N GLY A 165 7.50 -21.96 22.12
CA GLY A 165 6.56 -22.55 23.06
C GLY A 165 5.13 -22.00 22.97
N GLY A 166 4.81 -21.26 21.90
CA GLY A 166 3.47 -20.71 21.65
C GLY A 166 3.40 -19.91 20.35
N SER A 167 2.20 -19.79 19.77
CA SER A 167 1.99 -19.04 18.52
C SER A 167 1.63 -17.58 18.81
N ARG A 168 2.38 -16.65 18.23
CA ARG A 168 2.08 -15.21 18.22
C ARG A 168 1.29 -14.82 16.97
N SER A 169 1.56 -15.54 15.88
CA SER A 169 0.93 -15.35 14.59
C SER A 169 -0.41 -16.09 14.54
N LYS A 170 -1.32 -15.63 13.67
CA LYS A 170 -2.62 -16.26 13.45
C LYS A 170 -2.61 -17.05 12.14
N ARG A 171 -3.35 -18.15 12.10
CA ARG A 171 -3.60 -18.90 10.87
C ARG A 171 -4.52 -18.10 9.96
N TYR A 172 -4.38 -18.30 8.66
CA TYR A 172 -5.24 -17.66 7.66
C TYR A 172 -6.50 -18.50 7.44
N THR A 173 -7.63 -17.98 7.89
CA THR A 173 -8.93 -18.66 7.89
C THR A 173 -9.67 -18.50 6.57
N VAL A 174 -10.62 -19.41 6.28
CA VAL A 174 -11.45 -19.34 5.06
C VAL A 174 -12.27 -18.04 4.99
N VAL A 175 -12.73 -17.54 6.14
CA VAL A 175 -13.49 -16.29 6.21
C VAL A 175 -12.63 -15.10 5.76
N GLU A 176 -11.37 -15.05 6.20
CA GLU A 176 -10.45 -14.00 5.77
C GLU A 176 -10.12 -14.09 4.28
N VAL A 177 -9.99 -15.32 3.73
CA VAL A 177 -9.81 -15.52 2.28
C VAL A 177 -10.98 -14.95 1.49
N VAL A 178 -12.22 -15.27 1.89
CA VAL A 178 -13.43 -14.77 1.21
C VAL A 178 -13.50 -13.25 1.31
N LEU A 179 -13.20 -12.70 2.49
CA LEU A 179 -13.17 -11.25 2.70
C LEU A 179 -12.14 -10.55 1.81
N ASP A 180 -10.93 -11.09 1.73
CA ASP A 180 -9.86 -10.50 0.93
C ASP A 180 -10.21 -10.54 -0.57
N LEU A 181 -10.76 -11.65 -1.08
CA LEU A 181 -11.21 -11.73 -2.47
C LEU A 181 -12.39 -10.79 -2.75
N ALA A 182 -13.34 -10.65 -1.83
CA ALA A 182 -14.41 -9.67 -1.94
C ALA A 182 -13.87 -8.24 -1.99
N LEU A 183 -12.86 -7.93 -1.18
CA LEU A 183 -12.18 -6.63 -1.17
C LEU A 183 -11.45 -6.35 -2.48
N VAL A 184 -10.82 -7.36 -3.09
CA VAL A 184 -10.22 -7.23 -4.44
C VAL A 184 -11.26 -6.83 -5.47
N VAL A 185 -12.42 -7.51 -5.49
CA VAL A 185 -13.49 -7.19 -6.45
C VAL A 185 -14.06 -5.80 -6.18
N ALA A 186 -14.39 -5.50 -4.92
CA ALA A 186 -15.00 -4.22 -4.53
C ALA A 186 -14.07 -3.02 -4.76
N SER A 187 -12.75 -3.20 -4.69
CA SER A 187 -11.76 -2.16 -4.98
C SER A 187 -11.25 -2.18 -6.43
N LEU A 188 -11.90 -2.90 -7.34
CA LEU A 188 -11.47 -3.03 -8.76
C LEU A 188 -10.02 -3.54 -8.94
N GLY A 189 -9.52 -4.35 -8.00
CA GLY A 189 -8.15 -4.90 -8.03
C GLY A 189 -7.13 -4.18 -7.14
N LEU A 190 -7.43 -2.97 -6.64
CA LEU A 190 -6.45 -2.19 -5.86
C LEU A 190 -6.02 -2.88 -4.55
N TYR A 191 -6.93 -3.60 -3.90
CA TYR A 191 -6.65 -4.36 -2.68
C TYR A 191 -5.63 -5.48 -2.88
N THR A 192 -5.43 -5.95 -4.12
CA THR A 192 -4.38 -6.91 -4.46
C THR A 192 -2.98 -6.36 -4.14
N SER A 193 -2.75 -5.05 -4.30
CA SER A 193 -1.50 -4.40 -3.89
C SER A 193 -1.30 -4.47 -2.37
N TYR A 194 -2.36 -4.25 -1.59
CA TYR A 194 -2.29 -4.38 -0.14
C TYR A 194 -2.06 -5.83 0.30
N MET A 195 -2.76 -6.79 -0.30
CA MET A 195 -2.54 -8.23 -0.04
C MET A 195 -1.08 -8.61 -0.29
N ALA A 196 -0.52 -8.21 -1.44
CA ALA A 196 0.87 -8.49 -1.79
C ALA A 196 1.86 -7.90 -0.78
N TYR A 197 1.66 -6.64 -0.37
CA TYR A 197 2.44 -6.01 0.68
C TYR A 197 2.36 -6.79 2.00
N ARG A 198 1.16 -7.21 2.40
CA ARG A 198 0.90 -7.94 3.65
C ARG A 198 1.64 -9.27 3.68
N VAL A 199 1.60 -10.04 2.59
CA VAL A 199 2.33 -11.32 2.47
C VAL A 199 3.84 -11.13 2.64
N VAL A 200 4.42 -10.17 1.93
CA VAL A 200 5.87 -9.89 1.99
C VAL A 200 6.27 -9.37 3.38
N LYS A 201 5.42 -8.54 4.01
CA LYS A 201 5.61 -8.05 5.38
C LYS A 201 5.62 -9.21 6.38
N ASP A 202 4.65 -10.11 6.29
CA ASP A 202 4.54 -11.27 7.17
C ASP A 202 5.77 -12.19 7.01
N TYR A 203 6.23 -12.40 5.77
CA TYR A 203 7.45 -13.16 5.46
C TYR A 203 8.69 -12.52 6.09
N ASN A 204 8.91 -11.23 5.83
CA ASN A 204 10.07 -10.51 6.36
C ASN A 204 10.10 -10.43 7.88
N ARG A 205 8.92 -10.27 8.50
CA ARG A 205 8.77 -10.30 9.96
C ARG A 205 9.16 -11.66 10.50
N HIS A 206 8.70 -12.74 9.88
CA HIS A 206 9.04 -14.10 10.29
C HIS A 206 10.55 -14.36 10.17
N VAL A 207 11.16 -14.07 9.02
CA VAL A 207 12.63 -14.15 8.82
C VAL A 207 13.37 -13.40 9.91
N SER A 208 12.94 -12.18 10.25
CA SER A 208 13.59 -11.40 11.29
C SER A 208 13.40 -11.95 12.71
N THR A 209 12.27 -12.62 12.98
CA THR A 209 11.90 -13.02 14.35
C THR A 209 12.41 -14.41 14.68
N ILE A 210 12.31 -15.35 13.73
CA ILE A 210 12.71 -16.74 13.91
C ILE A 210 14.15 -16.97 13.43
N HIS A 211 14.53 -16.39 12.29
CA HIS A 211 15.84 -16.63 11.67
C HIS A 211 16.83 -15.48 11.85
N GLY A 212 16.44 -14.40 12.54
CA GLY A 212 17.29 -13.23 12.75
C GLY A 212 18.54 -13.51 13.60
N SER A 213 18.51 -14.57 14.41
CA SER A 213 19.64 -15.04 15.23
C SER A 213 20.39 -16.23 14.62
N HIS A 214 19.99 -16.69 13.42
CA HIS A 214 20.60 -17.82 12.75
C HIS A 214 22.13 -17.61 12.60
N PRO A 215 22.98 -18.59 12.93
CA PRO A 215 22.71 -20.03 13.11
C PRO A 215 22.23 -20.47 14.50
N ASN A 216 21.97 -19.54 15.43
CA ASN A 216 21.49 -19.87 16.76
C ASN A 216 19.95 -19.90 16.80
N PRO A 217 19.36 -20.75 17.66
CA PRO A 217 17.90 -20.79 17.83
C PRO A 217 17.38 -19.44 18.33
N PRO A 218 16.14 -19.06 17.96
CA PRO A 218 15.56 -17.80 18.38
C PRO A 218 15.39 -17.75 19.91
N VAL A 219 15.69 -16.60 20.50
CA VAL A 219 15.47 -16.37 21.93
C VAL A 219 13.98 -16.06 22.15
N PRO A 220 13.31 -16.73 23.11
CA PRO A 220 11.94 -16.40 23.50
C PRO A 220 11.89 -14.96 24.03
N SER A 221 11.51 -14.01 23.18
CA SER A 221 11.19 -12.64 23.59
C SER A 221 9.81 -12.61 24.25
N THR A 222 9.49 -11.59 25.06
CA THR A 222 8.09 -11.34 25.44
C THR A 222 7.23 -11.17 24.18
N PRO A 223 6.03 -11.75 24.11
CA PRO A 223 5.17 -11.60 22.95
C PRO A 223 4.88 -10.11 22.73
N PRO A 224 5.18 -9.53 21.55
CA PRO A 224 4.62 -8.22 21.22
C PRO A 224 3.10 -8.36 21.27
N GLY A 225 2.44 -7.42 21.96
CA GLY A 225 0.99 -7.46 22.16
C GLY A 225 0.24 -7.76 20.86
N LEU A 226 -0.67 -8.74 20.93
CA LEU A 226 -1.67 -9.03 19.91
C LEU A 226 -2.55 -7.79 19.70
N GLY A 227 -2.13 -6.89 18.83
CA GLY A 227 -2.92 -5.69 18.57
C GLY A 227 -2.24 -4.74 17.62
N SER A 228 -2.65 -4.75 16.35
CA SER A 228 -2.81 -3.53 15.52
C SER A 228 -3.03 -3.84 14.04
N ASP A 229 -2.47 -4.93 13.50
CA ASP A 229 -2.43 -5.11 12.03
C ASP A 229 -3.79 -5.43 11.38
N GLU A 230 -4.71 -6.14 12.05
CA GLU A 230 -6.07 -6.39 11.51
C GLU A 230 -6.87 -5.09 11.36
N SER A 231 -6.72 -4.15 12.29
CA SER A 231 -7.41 -2.85 12.21
C SER A 231 -6.92 -2.04 11.02
N VAL A 232 -5.62 -2.05 10.75
CA VAL A 232 -5.01 -1.38 9.59
C VAL A 232 -5.50 -2.04 8.29
N SER A 233 -5.54 -3.37 8.20
CA SER A 233 -6.05 -4.10 7.03
C SER A 233 -7.49 -3.74 6.70
N ARG A 234 -8.37 -3.68 7.70
CA ARG A 234 -9.79 -3.35 7.51
C ARG A 234 -9.97 -1.89 7.10
N VAL A 235 -9.23 -0.98 7.72
CA VAL A 235 -9.28 0.45 7.37
C VAL A 235 -8.78 0.69 5.95
N VAL A 236 -7.64 0.11 5.58
CA VAL A 236 -7.12 0.20 4.21
C VAL A 236 -8.11 -0.43 3.23
N GLY A 237 -8.66 -1.61 3.52
CA GLY A 237 -9.71 -2.23 2.71
C GLY A 237 -10.91 -1.31 2.48
N ALA A 238 -11.43 -0.68 3.53
CA ALA A 238 -12.53 0.28 3.42
C ALA A 238 -12.16 1.54 2.60
N MET A 239 -10.93 2.05 2.73
CA MET A 239 -10.43 3.14 1.88
C MET A 239 -10.46 2.75 0.42
N LEU A 240 -9.90 1.58 0.09
CA LEU A 240 -9.78 1.12 -1.30
C LEU A 240 -11.15 0.79 -1.92
N ILE A 241 -12.10 0.25 -1.15
CA ILE A 241 -13.51 0.13 -1.59
C ILE A 241 -14.07 1.51 -1.92
N THR A 242 -13.90 2.47 -1.01
CA THR A 242 -14.44 3.83 -1.20
C THR A 242 -13.87 4.48 -2.46
N VAL A 243 -12.57 4.34 -2.70
CA VAL A 243 -11.89 4.79 -3.93
C VAL A 243 -12.47 4.08 -5.17
N GLY A 244 -12.62 2.76 -5.13
CA GLY A 244 -13.18 1.99 -6.25
C GLY A 244 -14.62 2.40 -6.59
N LEU A 245 -15.49 2.51 -5.58
CA LEU A 245 -16.87 2.98 -5.73
C LEU A 245 -16.93 4.42 -6.24
N LEU A 246 -16.02 5.27 -5.80
CA LEU A 246 -15.95 6.65 -6.23
C LEU A 246 -15.60 6.76 -7.72
N TRP A 247 -14.60 6.02 -8.18
CA TRP A 247 -14.24 5.98 -9.60
C TRP A 247 -15.40 5.46 -10.44
N LEU A 248 -16.04 4.37 -10.00
CA LEU A 248 -17.21 3.81 -10.68
C LEU A 248 -18.38 4.81 -10.73
N SER A 249 -18.67 5.51 -9.63
CA SER A 249 -19.76 6.48 -9.55
C SER A 249 -19.50 7.70 -10.44
N SER A 250 -18.29 8.26 -10.36
CA SER A 250 -17.86 9.39 -11.20
C SER A 250 -17.97 9.03 -12.68
N TYR A 251 -17.61 7.79 -13.01
CA TYR A 251 -17.72 7.24 -14.34
C TYR A 251 -19.18 7.09 -14.83
N MET A 252 -20.09 6.69 -13.94
CA MET A 252 -21.53 6.62 -14.24
C MET A 252 -22.19 8.00 -14.35
N GLY A 253 -21.41 9.09 -14.27
CA GLY A 253 -21.93 10.46 -14.30
C GLY A 253 -22.58 10.89 -12.99
N VAL A 254 -22.37 10.16 -11.89
CA VAL A 254 -22.78 10.59 -10.56
C VAL A 254 -21.72 11.56 -10.05
N PRO A 255 -22.06 12.84 -9.81
CA PRO A 255 -21.09 13.81 -9.35
C PRO A 255 -20.53 13.41 -7.99
N TYR A 256 -19.26 13.74 -7.81
CA TYR A 256 -18.45 13.54 -6.62
C TYR A 256 -19.22 14.09 -5.43
N SER A 257 -19.68 13.20 -4.56
CA SER A 257 -20.55 13.58 -3.47
C SER A 257 -19.76 13.78 -2.18
N PHE A 258 -20.26 14.67 -1.33
CA PHE A 258 -19.79 14.85 0.04
C PHE A 258 -19.69 13.52 0.82
N ALA A 259 -20.51 12.51 0.50
CA ALA A 259 -20.46 11.19 1.12
C ALA A 259 -19.16 10.42 0.84
N SER A 260 -18.56 10.57 -0.34
CA SER A 260 -17.28 9.95 -0.69
C SER A 260 -16.12 10.58 0.09
N ASN A 261 -16.16 11.90 0.30
CA ASN A 261 -15.22 12.63 1.16
C ASN A 261 -15.28 12.18 2.62
N ILE A 262 -16.50 12.02 3.16
CA ILE A 262 -16.68 11.54 4.54
C ILE A 262 -16.04 10.16 4.70
N SER A 263 -16.30 9.25 3.77
CA SER A 263 -15.77 7.88 3.86
C SER A 263 -14.24 7.84 3.79
N LEU A 264 -13.61 8.55 2.83
CA LEU A 264 -12.15 8.64 2.72
C LEU A 264 -11.53 9.33 3.94
N GLY A 265 -12.17 10.41 4.42
CA GLY A 265 -11.77 11.17 5.58
C GLY A 265 -11.83 10.42 6.91
N LEU A 266 -12.90 9.66 7.13
CA LEU A 266 -13.08 8.80 8.31
C LEU A 266 -12.09 7.66 8.30
N ALA A 267 -11.81 7.08 7.13
CA ALA A 267 -10.86 6.01 7.02
C ALA A 267 -9.40 6.52 7.18
N TRP A 268 -9.09 7.72 6.68
CA TRP A 268 -7.84 8.42 7.02
C TRP A 268 -7.71 8.64 8.53
N PHE A 269 -8.77 9.14 9.18
CA PHE A 269 -8.78 9.30 10.64
C PHE A 269 -8.52 7.98 11.38
N ALA A 270 -9.23 6.91 10.99
CA ALA A 270 -9.09 5.59 11.57
C ALA A 270 -7.66 5.03 11.39
N LEU A 271 -7.03 5.31 10.25
CA LEU A 271 -5.65 4.91 9.97
C LEU A 271 -4.67 5.65 10.89
N ASN A 272 -4.82 6.96 11.06
CA ASN A 272 -4.00 7.74 11.99
C ASN A 272 -4.17 7.26 13.43
N LYS A 273 -5.39 6.90 13.84
CA LYS A 273 -5.64 6.32 15.16
C LYS A 273 -4.99 4.95 15.33
N ALA A 274 -5.04 4.09 14.31
CA ALA A 274 -4.33 2.80 14.34
C ALA A 274 -2.79 2.94 14.38
N LEU A 275 -2.26 4.08 13.92
CA LEU A 275 -0.83 4.38 13.89
C LEU A 275 -0.35 5.25 15.06
N GLU A 276 -1.23 5.65 15.99
CA GLU A 276 -0.92 6.58 17.08
C GLU A 276 0.28 6.15 17.93
N ALA A 277 0.39 4.85 18.24
CA ALA A 277 1.48 4.27 19.01
C ALA A 277 2.79 4.08 18.22
N ARG A 278 2.82 4.40 16.91
CA ARG A 278 3.99 4.20 16.05
C ARG A 278 4.94 5.41 16.07
N ARG A 279 6.15 5.21 15.52
CA ARG A 279 7.15 6.28 15.41
C ARG A 279 6.65 7.37 14.45
N TYR A 280 6.79 8.64 14.85
CA TYR A 280 6.30 9.79 14.07
C TYR A 280 6.79 9.82 12.60
N PRO A 281 8.06 9.51 12.26
CA PRO A 281 8.48 9.46 10.86
C PRO A 281 7.70 8.47 9.99
N LEU A 282 7.25 7.35 10.57
CA LEU A 282 6.42 6.38 9.86
C LEU A 282 5.01 6.94 9.63
N VAL A 283 4.42 7.57 10.66
CA VAL A 283 3.10 8.22 10.56
C VAL A 283 3.13 9.30 9.47
N LEU A 284 4.15 10.14 9.48
CA LEU A 284 4.34 11.18 8.48
C LEU A 284 4.49 10.59 7.07
N ALA A 285 5.31 9.56 6.88
CA ALA A 285 5.48 8.91 5.59
C ALA A 285 4.16 8.31 5.05
N VAL A 286 3.36 7.69 5.92
CA VAL A 286 2.03 7.17 5.55
C VAL A 286 1.09 8.30 5.15
N ASN A 287 1.08 9.42 5.89
CA ASN A 287 0.24 10.57 5.58
C ASN A 287 0.66 11.26 4.27
N ILE A 288 1.96 11.36 3.97
CA ILE A 288 2.45 11.86 2.68
C ILE A 288 1.93 10.96 1.55
N ALA A 289 2.13 9.65 1.66
CA ALA A 289 1.66 8.69 0.66
C ALA A 289 0.15 8.79 0.45
N LEU A 290 -0.61 9.01 1.53
CA LEU A 290 -2.05 9.11 1.48
C LEU A 290 -2.53 10.43 0.83
N VAL A 291 -1.88 11.57 1.09
CA VAL A 291 -2.18 12.84 0.40
C VAL A 291 -2.02 12.65 -1.12
N TYR A 292 -0.89 12.10 -1.57
CA TYR A 292 -0.67 11.81 -2.99
C TYR A 292 -1.71 10.83 -3.56
N ALA A 293 -2.06 9.79 -2.80
CA ALA A 293 -3.08 8.83 -3.23
C ALA A 293 -4.47 9.48 -3.37
N LEU A 294 -4.83 10.43 -2.50
CA LEU A 294 -6.09 11.17 -2.56
C LEU A 294 -6.13 12.16 -3.73
N ILE A 295 -5.02 12.85 -4.04
CA ILE A 295 -4.92 13.69 -5.25
C ILE A 295 -5.07 12.84 -6.49
N ALA A 296 -4.35 11.71 -6.58
CA ALA A 296 -4.44 10.79 -7.70
C ALA A 296 -5.86 10.23 -7.85
N THR A 297 -6.52 9.91 -6.73
CA THR A 297 -7.93 9.47 -6.71
C THR A 297 -8.84 10.54 -7.29
N GLY A 298 -8.68 11.78 -6.85
CA GLY A 298 -9.42 12.94 -7.38
C GLY A 298 -9.19 13.15 -8.87
N LEU A 299 -7.94 13.10 -9.32
CA LEU A 299 -7.55 13.26 -10.72
C LEU A 299 -8.23 12.20 -11.61
N VAL A 300 -8.16 10.94 -11.21
CA VAL A 300 -8.83 9.84 -11.94
C VAL A 300 -10.35 10.05 -11.94
N ALA A 301 -10.95 10.49 -10.83
CA ALA A 301 -12.38 10.80 -10.77
C ALA A 301 -12.75 11.99 -11.68
N GLY A 302 -11.91 13.02 -11.76
CA GLY A 302 -12.10 14.18 -12.64
C GLY A 302 -12.02 13.82 -14.13
N VAL A 303 -11.06 12.96 -14.49
CA VAL A 303 -10.96 12.38 -15.84
C VAL A 303 -12.19 11.52 -16.16
N ALA A 304 -12.56 10.60 -15.26
CA ALA A 304 -13.67 9.68 -15.46
C ALA A 304 -15.03 10.39 -15.56
N GLY A 305 -15.23 11.45 -14.77
CA GLY A 305 -16.45 12.25 -14.74
C GLY A 305 -16.40 13.54 -15.57
N TYR A 306 -15.41 13.69 -16.47
CA TYR A 306 -15.21 14.92 -17.25
C TYR A 306 -16.50 15.51 -17.85
N PRO A 307 -17.41 14.74 -18.48
CA PRO A 307 -18.63 15.29 -19.06
C PRO A 307 -19.52 16.03 -18.06
N VAL A 308 -19.50 15.63 -16.79
CA VAL A 308 -20.31 16.24 -15.72
C VAL A 308 -19.60 17.46 -15.13
N TYR A 309 -18.28 17.38 -14.91
CA TYR A 309 -17.54 18.45 -14.24
C TYR A 309 -17.10 19.58 -15.17
N ALA A 310 -16.95 19.34 -16.48
CA ALA A 310 -16.56 20.38 -17.43
C ALA A 310 -17.59 21.53 -17.48
N GLU A 311 -18.88 21.20 -17.39
CA GLU A 311 -19.97 22.19 -17.32
C GLU A 311 -19.99 22.93 -15.97
N LEU A 312 -19.74 22.23 -14.86
CA LEU A 312 -19.73 22.82 -13.51
C LEU A 312 -18.52 23.74 -13.27
N LEU A 313 -17.36 23.39 -13.78
CA LEU A 313 -16.08 24.07 -13.49
C LEU A 313 -15.66 25.06 -14.58
N GLY A 314 -16.08 24.87 -15.83
CA GLY A 314 -15.62 25.66 -16.98
C GLY A 314 -15.94 27.16 -16.89
N ALA A 315 -17.06 27.52 -16.27
CA ALA A 315 -17.48 28.92 -16.08
C ALA A 315 -16.72 29.63 -14.94
N GLN A 316 -16.25 28.90 -13.93
CA GLN A 316 -15.56 29.47 -12.76
C GLN A 316 -14.06 29.62 -12.96
N ALA A 317 -13.43 28.70 -13.70
CA ALA A 317 -11.97 28.66 -13.86
C ALA A 317 -11.40 29.89 -14.60
N ARG A 318 -12.11 30.43 -15.61
CA ARG A 318 -11.62 31.57 -16.40
C ARG A 318 -11.60 32.88 -15.61
N ASN A 319 -12.63 33.14 -14.80
CA ASN A 319 -12.72 34.37 -14.00
C ASN A 319 -11.72 34.41 -12.83
N ILE A 320 -11.36 33.26 -12.27
CA ILE A 320 -10.41 33.17 -11.14
C ILE A 320 -8.96 33.37 -11.62
N GLY A 321 -8.59 32.81 -12.76
CA GLY A 321 -7.22 32.90 -13.29
C GLY A 321 -6.79 34.35 -13.60
N GLU A 322 -7.65 35.11 -14.27
CA GLU A 322 -7.38 36.53 -14.60
C GLU A 322 -7.27 37.41 -13.34
N THR A 323 -8.12 37.13 -12.34
CA THR A 323 -8.11 37.86 -11.07
C THR A 323 -6.84 37.59 -10.27
N LEU A 324 -6.37 36.33 -10.18
CA LEU A 324 -5.17 35.97 -9.45
C LEU A 324 -3.89 36.48 -10.12
N ALA A 325 -3.83 36.45 -11.46
CA ALA A 325 -2.67 36.93 -12.22
C ALA A 325 -2.41 38.44 -12.03
N SER A 326 -3.46 39.23 -11.77
CA SER A 326 -3.36 40.68 -11.56
C SER A 326 -2.92 41.10 -10.14
N MET A 327 -2.89 40.17 -9.17
CA MET A 327 -2.54 40.49 -7.77
C MET A 327 -1.03 40.70 -7.59
N GLU A 328 -0.61 41.58 -6.68
CA GLU A 328 0.80 41.68 -6.27
C GLU A 328 1.26 40.43 -5.52
N LEU A 329 2.57 40.11 -5.57
CA LEU A 329 3.15 38.88 -5.00
C LEU A 329 2.77 38.64 -3.52
N PRO A 330 2.82 39.64 -2.60
CA PRO A 330 2.43 39.41 -1.21
C PRO A 330 0.94 39.10 -1.05
N MET A 331 0.09 39.77 -1.82
CA MET A 331 -1.37 39.56 -1.78
C MET A 331 -1.76 38.20 -2.36
N LEU A 332 -1.11 37.78 -3.46
CA LEU A 332 -1.27 36.45 -4.04
C LEU A 332 -0.82 35.37 -3.05
N THR A 333 0.37 35.54 -2.44
CA THR A 333 0.91 34.63 -1.43
C THR A 333 -0.06 34.46 -0.26
N MET A 334 -0.59 35.56 0.28
CA MET A 334 -1.53 35.51 1.41
C MET A 334 -2.86 34.86 1.02
N THR A 335 -3.34 35.10 -0.20
CA THR A 335 -4.58 34.48 -0.71
C THR A 335 -4.44 32.97 -0.83
N ILE A 336 -3.34 32.49 -1.42
CA ILE A 336 -3.03 31.06 -1.53
C ILE A 336 -2.86 30.45 -0.14
N PHE A 337 -2.10 31.10 0.74
CA PHE A 337 -1.87 30.64 2.11
C PHE A 337 -3.18 30.49 2.89
N LEU A 338 -4.05 31.50 2.87
CA LEU A 338 -5.33 31.46 3.60
C LEU A 338 -6.26 30.38 3.05
N ASN A 339 -6.29 30.18 1.73
CA ASN A 339 -7.07 29.10 1.11
C ASN A 339 -6.57 27.72 1.57
N ASN A 340 -5.27 27.46 1.49
CA ASN A 340 -4.68 26.19 1.89
C ASN A 340 -4.77 25.98 3.41
N LEU A 341 -4.67 27.06 4.20
CA LEU A 341 -4.90 27.01 5.65
C LEU A 341 -6.35 26.70 5.98
N ALA A 342 -7.34 27.27 5.28
CA ALA A 342 -8.75 27.00 5.52
C ALA A 342 -9.10 25.52 5.30
N VAL A 343 -8.52 24.91 4.25
CA VAL A 343 -8.70 23.49 3.93
C VAL A 343 -8.01 22.58 4.96
N SER A 344 -6.83 22.97 5.44
CA SER A 344 -5.98 22.10 6.25
C SER A 344 -6.09 22.32 7.76
N ALA A 345 -6.56 23.47 8.23
CA ALA A 345 -6.70 23.78 9.65
C ALA A 345 -7.61 22.78 10.36
N ALA A 346 -8.66 22.30 9.69
CA ALA A 346 -9.51 21.26 10.23
C ALA A 346 -8.72 19.99 10.59
N SER A 347 -7.68 19.62 9.83
CA SER A 347 -6.91 18.38 10.03
C SER A 347 -6.10 18.32 11.32
N ILE A 348 -5.99 19.43 12.06
CA ILE A 348 -5.27 19.46 13.35
C ILE A 348 -6.12 18.96 14.52
N VAL A 349 -7.43 18.75 14.32
CA VAL A 349 -8.35 18.20 15.33
C VAL A 349 -8.84 16.79 14.95
N PRO A 350 -9.31 15.97 15.91
CA PRO A 350 -9.90 14.66 15.60
C PRO A 350 -11.04 14.77 14.58
N PHE A 351 -11.13 13.82 13.66
CA PHE A 351 -12.04 13.82 12.50
C PHE A 351 -11.79 14.91 11.43
N GLY A 352 -10.85 15.81 11.68
CA GLY A 352 -10.43 16.87 10.77
C GLY A 352 -9.94 16.44 9.39
N SER A 353 -9.45 15.19 9.29
CA SER A 353 -9.02 14.57 8.04
C SER A 353 -10.14 14.47 7.01
N VAL A 354 -11.42 14.58 7.41
CA VAL A 354 -12.55 14.64 6.47
C VAL A 354 -12.49 15.87 5.58
N ILE A 355 -12.30 17.06 6.17
CA ILE A 355 -12.24 18.32 5.42
C ILE A 355 -10.99 18.36 4.56
N LEU A 356 -9.84 17.93 5.09
CA LEU A 356 -8.61 17.87 4.32
C LEU A 356 -8.69 16.86 3.16
N SER A 357 -9.27 15.67 3.38
CA SER A 357 -9.48 14.69 2.30
C SER A 357 -10.33 15.28 1.17
N SER A 358 -11.35 16.07 1.51
CA SER A 358 -12.18 16.75 0.53
C SER A 358 -11.39 17.77 -0.27
N GLY A 359 -10.61 18.63 0.38
CA GLY A 359 -9.82 19.63 -0.34
C GLY A 359 -8.80 19.00 -1.27
N VAL A 360 -8.08 17.98 -0.79
CA VAL A 360 -7.05 17.26 -1.54
C VAL A 360 -7.64 16.50 -2.74
N CYS A 361 -8.77 15.79 -2.55
CA CYS A 361 -9.45 15.12 -3.66
C CYS A 361 -10.07 16.11 -4.67
N ASN A 362 -10.64 17.23 -4.20
CA ASN A 362 -11.18 18.26 -5.09
C ASN A 362 -10.09 18.90 -5.96
N ALA A 363 -8.91 19.19 -5.39
CA ALA A 363 -7.77 19.68 -6.16
C ALA A 363 -7.38 18.69 -7.27
N GLY A 364 -7.27 17.40 -6.93
CA GLY A 364 -7.07 16.34 -7.91
C GLY A 364 -8.15 16.32 -8.99
N LEU A 365 -9.42 16.41 -8.61
CA LEU A 365 -10.56 16.42 -9.54
C LEU A 365 -10.45 17.57 -10.55
N VAL A 366 -10.18 18.79 -10.09
CA VAL A 366 -10.00 19.95 -10.97
C VAL A 366 -8.86 19.71 -11.96
N ILE A 367 -7.71 19.19 -11.50
CA ILE A 367 -6.59 18.84 -12.37
C ILE A 367 -7.02 17.80 -13.41
N GLY A 368 -7.74 16.76 -13.00
CA GLY A 368 -8.23 15.71 -13.91
C GLY A 368 -9.17 16.24 -15.00
N VAL A 369 -10.08 17.15 -14.63
CA VAL A 369 -11.01 17.78 -15.58
C VAL A 369 -10.27 18.65 -16.58
N VAL A 370 -9.30 19.45 -16.12
CA VAL A 370 -8.50 20.32 -16.98
C VAL A 370 -7.66 19.49 -17.96
N VAL A 371 -7.00 18.43 -17.47
CA VAL A 371 -6.10 17.59 -18.28
C VAL A 371 -6.82 16.84 -19.39
N TYR A 372 -8.04 16.34 -19.15
CA TYR A 372 -8.76 15.51 -20.14
C TYR A 372 -9.06 16.23 -21.46
N GLY A 373 -9.29 17.55 -21.40
CA GLY A 373 -9.65 18.36 -22.57
C GLY A 373 -8.46 18.89 -23.38
N LEU A 374 -7.21 18.57 -23.00
CA LEU A 374 -6.01 19.20 -23.55
C LEU A 374 -5.18 18.24 -24.41
N PRO A 375 -4.40 18.76 -25.38
CA PRO A 375 -3.36 17.99 -26.06
C PRO A 375 -2.39 17.34 -25.06
N LEU A 376 -1.83 16.17 -25.42
CA LEU A 376 -0.99 15.37 -24.51
C LEU A 376 0.18 16.17 -23.89
N GLU A 377 0.83 17.04 -24.67
CA GLU A 377 1.96 17.85 -24.20
C GLU A 377 1.53 18.85 -23.11
N GLU A 378 0.38 19.51 -23.29
CA GLU A 378 -0.19 20.44 -22.32
C GLU A 378 -0.74 19.71 -21.09
N ALA A 379 -1.39 18.57 -21.29
CA ALA A 379 -1.83 17.66 -20.25
C ALA A 379 -0.66 17.20 -19.35
N LEU A 380 0.46 16.79 -19.94
CA LEU A 380 1.66 16.39 -19.21
C LEU A 380 2.29 17.57 -18.46
N ARG A 381 2.28 18.78 -19.04
CA ARG A 381 2.74 19.99 -18.36
C ARG A 381 1.90 20.31 -17.13
N ILE A 382 0.57 20.17 -17.20
CA ILE A 382 -0.31 20.39 -16.05
C ILE A 382 -0.12 19.30 -14.99
N ILE A 383 0.02 18.03 -15.36
CA ILE A 383 0.34 16.96 -14.39
C ILE A 383 1.69 17.22 -13.72
N SER A 384 2.67 17.78 -14.44
CA SER A 384 4.00 18.07 -13.91
C SER A 384 3.97 19.09 -12.76
N VAL A 385 2.91 19.89 -12.63
CA VAL A 385 2.70 20.80 -11.49
C VAL A 385 2.78 20.08 -10.15
N LEU A 386 2.31 18.82 -10.08
CA LEU A 386 2.38 18.02 -8.84
C LEU A 386 3.82 17.68 -8.41
N THR A 387 4.79 17.89 -9.30
CA THR A 387 6.23 17.71 -9.02
C THR A 387 6.95 19.04 -8.80
N TYR A 388 6.25 20.17 -8.90
CA TYR A 388 6.87 21.47 -8.66
C TYR A 388 7.17 21.66 -7.16
N PRO A 389 8.21 22.44 -6.81
CA PRO A 389 8.62 22.61 -5.43
C PRO A 389 7.47 23.05 -4.49
N TYR A 390 6.59 23.94 -4.95
CA TYR A 390 5.47 24.41 -4.12
C TYR A 390 4.49 23.28 -3.79
N ALA A 391 4.12 22.45 -4.77
CA ALA A 391 3.17 21.34 -4.58
C ALA A 391 3.76 20.28 -3.64
N ILE A 392 5.05 19.98 -3.75
CA ILE A 392 5.75 19.07 -2.84
C ILE A 392 5.70 19.60 -1.40
N VAL A 393 6.00 20.89 -1.20
CA VAL A 393 5.99 21.53 0.12
C VAL A 393 4.56 21.60 0.68
N GLU A 394 3.56 21.88 -0.14
CA GLU A 394 2.15 21.90 0.25
C GLU A 394 1.66 20.52 0.71
N MET A 395 1.93 19.46 -0.08
CA MET A 395 1.56 18.09 0.29
C MET A 395 2.26 17.62 1.56
N LEU A 396 3.53 18.00 1.74
CA LEU A 396 4.26 17.75 2.99
C LEU A 396 3.57 18.48 4.16
N ALA A 397 3.18 19.73 3.99
CA ALA A 397 2.51 20.51 5.02
C ALA A 397 1.17 19.88 5.42
N TYR A 398 0.35 19.44 4.46
CA TYR A 398 -0.88 18.69 4.72
C TYR A 398 -0.62 17.40 5.49
N ALA A 399 0.41 16.64 5.13
CA ALA A 399 0.76 15.43 5.84
C ALA A 399 1.24 15.69 7.28
N VAL A 400 2.01 16.76 7.51
CA VAL A 400 2.45 17.20 8.84
C VAL A 400 1.25 17.58 9.70
N LEU A 401 0.34 18.40 9.17
CA LEU A 401 -0.87 18.83 9.90
C LEU A 401 -1.80 17.66 10.22
N ALA A 402 -2.05 16.75 9.27
CA ALA A 402 -2.83 15.54 9.52
C ALA A 402 -2.17 14.60 10.55
N SER A 403 -0.84 14.52 10.56
CA SER A 403 -0.08 13.71 11.52
C SER A 403 -0.15 14.26 12.95
N SER A 404 -0.41 15.56 13.11
CA SER A 404 -0.43 16.23 14.42
C SER A 404 -1.44 15.61 15.39
N VAL A 405 -2.57 15.11 14.89
CA VAL A 405 -3.64 14.49 15.70
C VAL A 405 -3.13 13.28 16.49
N THR A 406 -2.13 12.56 16.00
CA THR A 406 -1.50 11.43 16.73
C THR A 406 -0.68 11.86 17.95
N ARG A 407 -0.51 13.17 18.15
CA ARG A 407 0.26 13.78 19.25
C ARG A 407 -0.57 14.70 20.12
N ILE A 408 -1.90 14.70 19.98
CA ILE A 408 -2.80 15.62 20.69
C ILE A 408 -2.66 15.56 22.22
N HIS A 409 -2.25 14.41 22.76
CA HIS A 409 -2.00 14.20 24.19
C HIS A 409 -0.68 14.82 24.69
N GLU A 410 0.21 15.23 23.78
CA GLU A 410 1.53 15.79 24.07
C GLU A 410 1.61 17.27 23.63
N ALA A 411 0.98 18.18 24.38
CA ALA A 411 0.75 19.57 23.99
C ALA A 411 1.97 20.29 23.34
N ARG A 412 3.17 20.14 23.92
CA ARG A 412 4.39 20.75 23.35
C ARG A 412 4.74 20.19 21.97
N ARG A 413 4.65 18.87 21.80
CA ARG A 413 4.96 18.21 20.51
C ARG A 413 3.86 18.49 19.49
N TYR A 414 2.60 18.47 19.92
CA TYR A 414 1.46 18.85 19.09
C TYR A 414 1.63 20.26 18.51
N LEU A 415 1.86 21.25 19.36
CA LEU A 415 2.05 22.64 18.93
C LEU A 415 3.27 22.80 18.02
N ALA A 416 4.39 22.14 18.31
CA ALA A 416 5.55 22.18 17.45
C ALA A 416 5.27 21.63 16.04
N VAL A 417 4.54 20.52 15.95
CA VAL A 417 4.15 19.90 14.67
C VAL A 417 3.17 20.80 13.91
N VAL A 418 2.15 21.35 14.58
CA VAL A 418 1.18 22.26 13.97
C VAL A 418 1.87 23.51 13.44
N SER A 419 2.71 24.17 14.25
CA SER A 419 3.46 25.35 13.82
C SER A 419 4.37 25.06 12.63
N ALA A 420 5.06 23.91 12.63
CA ALA A 420 5.87 23.50 11.49
C ALA A 420 5.03 23.33 10.22
N GLY A 421 3.85 22.70 10.32
CA GLY A 421 2.92 22.55 9.20
C GLY A 421 2.43 23.89 8.64
N ILE A 422 2.04 24.83 9.51
CA ILE A 422 1.60 26.17 9.09
C ILE A 422 2.73 26.96 8.40
N LEU A 423 3.96 26.88 8.93
CA LEU A 423 5.12 27.51 8.30
C LEU A 423 5.45 26.91 6.93
N LEU A 424 5.31 25.59 6.77
CA LEU A 424 5.46 24.92 5.48
C LEU A 424 4.36 25.34 4.50
N LEU A 425 3.11 25.53 4.93
CA LEU A 425 2.05 26.07 4.06
C LEU A 425 2.36 27.48 3.58
N LEU A 426 2.89 28.34 4.46
CA LEU A 426 3.27 29.69 4.07
C LEU A 426 4.42 29.67 3.04
N LEU A 427 5.40 28.78 3.24
CA LEU A 427 6.48 28.57 2.28
C LEU A 427 5.94 28.05 0.93
N ALA A 428 5.05 27.07 0.95
CA ALA A 428 4.41 26.55 -0.26
C ALA A 428 3.68 27.66 -1.03
N ALA A 429 2.87 28.46 -0.33
CA ALA A 429 2.13 29.57 -0.92
C ALA A 429 3.06 30.63 -1.56
N TYR A 430 4.18 30.94 -0.91
CA TYR A 430 5.17 31.86 -1.46
C TYR A 430 5.83 31.29 -2.72
N LEU A 431 6.19 30.01 -2.72
CA LEU A 431 6.78 29.32 -3.87
C LEU A 431 5.79 29.25 -5.04
N GLU A 432 4.52 28.97 -4.77
CA GLU A 432 3.45 28.94 -5.77
C GLU A 432 3.23 30.33 -6.38
N ALA A 433 3.04 31.36 -5.55
CA ALA A 433 2.87 32.73 -6.00
C ALA A 433 4.07 33.22 -6.84
N SER A 434 5.29 32.87 -6.43
CA SER A 434 6.51 33.20 -7.17
C SER A 434 6.57 32.49 -8.53
N THR A 435 6.13 31.23 -8.57
CA THR A 435 6.06 30.44 -9.81
C THR A 435 5.04 31.03 -10.78
N ILE A 436 3.86 31.41 -10.29
CA ILE A 436 2.81 32.06 -11.09
C ILE A 436 3.29 33.41 -11.66
N LYS A 437 4.16 34.14 -10.96
CA LYS A 437 4.67 35.45 -11.40
C LYS A 437 5.89 35.39 -12.32
N THR A 438 6.54 34.25 -12.41
CA THR A 438 7.73 34.06 -13.26
C THR A 438 7.42 33.38 -14.59
N ILE A 439 6.27 32.70 -14.68
CA ILE A 439 5.66 32.19 -15.92
C ILE A 439 4.79 33.29 -16.52
#